data_AF-A0A1F2UCV1-F1
#
_entry.id   AF-A0A1F2UCV1-F1
#
_cell.length_a   1.000
_cell.length_b   1.000
_cell.length_c   1.000
_cell.angle_alpha   90.00
_cell.angle_beta   90.00
_cell.angle_gamma   90.00
#
_symmetry.space_group_name_H-M   'P 1'
#
loop_
_entity.id
_entity.type
_entity.pdbx_description
1 polymer ?
#
loop_
_entity_poly.entity_id
_entity_poly.type
_entity_poly.pdbx_seq_one_letter_code
_entity_poly.pdbx_strand_id
1 'polypeptide(L)'
;MKVLAREALVALCVIGWSGGAYAQEPKSAALAKELAAALTAAKLDTIATKDPAGADTFIAVLYIPGFQLLTIGAKYSAPQLLDARIGKKEYREVYIDLQSSASPGTKVFVEDLGMDGLRAKKEDNQGFDAVETSGKRTMFDNEWRKQQITEPEYMKIHAAADERYSQMLAALLAQLKKG
;
A
#
# COMPACT_ATOMS: atom_id res chain seq x y z
N MET A 1 -28.24 -56.06 41.74
CA MET A 1 -29.03 -54.81 41.71
C MET A 1 -28.51 -53.84 42.75
N LYS A 2 -27.75 -52.83 42.31
CA LYS A 2 -27.79 -51.41 42.76
C LYS A 2 -26.56 -50.70 42.19
N VAL A 3 -26.86 -49.76 41.32
CA VAL A 3 -25.96 -48.87 40.58
C VAL A 3 -25.39 -47.83 41.54
N LEU A 4 -24.09 -47.57 41.50
CA LEU A 4 -23.53 -46.28 41.91
C LEU A 4 -22.42 -45.88 40.94
N ALA A 5 -22.82 -45.07 39.95
CA ALA A 5 -21.95 -44.33 39.08
C ALA A 5 -21.18 -43.27 39.90
N ARG A 6 -19.87 -43.15 39.66
CA ARG A 6 -19.06 -42.03 40.14
C ARG A 6 -18.70 -41.19 38.94
N GLU A 7 -19.32 -40.02 38.88
CA GLU A 7 -19.12 -39.00 37.85
C GLU A 7 -17.71 -38.42 37.94
N ALA A 8 -16.97 -38.48 36.83
CA ALA A 8 -15.69 -37.80 36.68
C ALA A 8 -15.97 -36.39 36.12
N LEU A 9 -15.83 -35.37 36.96
CA LEU A 9 -15.92 -33.98 36.56
C LEU A 9 -14.64 -33.62 35.78
N VAL A 10 -14.70 -33.64 34.45
CA VAL A 10 -13.63 -33.13 33.59
C VAL A 10 -13.76 -31.61 33.53
N ALA A 11 -12.96 -30.90 34.34
CA ALA A 11 -12.79 -29.46 34.22
C ALA A 11 -11.97 -29.16 32.96
N LEU A 12 -12.65 -28.74 31.89
CA LEU A 12 -12.03 -28.26 30.66
C LEU A 12 -11.49 -26.85 30.92
N CYS A 13 -10.22 -26.74 31.32
CA CYS A 13 -9.48 -25.48 31.27
C CYS A 13 -9.31 -25.05 29.81
N VAL A 14 -10.22 -24.20 29.32
CA VAL A 14 -9.99 -23.44 28.08
C VAL A 14 -8.93 -22.41 28.39
N ILE A 15 -7.67 -22.74 28.10
CA ILE A 15 -6.57 -21.79 28.10
C ILE A 15 -6.86 -20.85 26.93
N GLY A 16 -7.45 -19.69 27.22
CA GLY A 16 -7.56 -18.61 26.27
C GLY A 16 -6.14 -18.19 25.86
N TRP A 17 -5.74 -18.52 24.64
CA TRP A 17 -4.61 -17.85 24.01
C TRP A 17 -5.00 -16.39 23.87
N SER A 18 -4.55 -15.58 24.82
CA SER A 18 -4.39 -14.14 24.61
C SER A 18 -3.31 -13.98 23.54
N GLY A 19 -3.71 -14.13 22.28
CA GLY A 19 -2.86 -13.73 21.17
C GLY A 19 -2.53 -12.26 21.39
N GLY A 20 -1.28 -11.97 21.72
CA GLY A 20 -0.78 -10.62 21.60
C GLY A 20 -1.14 -10.16 20.20
N ALA A 21 -1.78 -8.99 20.10
CA ALA A 21 -2.01 -8.34 18.82
C ALA A 21 -0.63 -8.02 18.23
N TYR A 22 -0.02 -9.00 17.55
CA TYR A 22 1.00 -8.71 16.56
C TYR A 22 0.37 -7.66 15.65
N ALA A 23 1.00 -6.49 15.58
CA ALA A 23 0.64 -5.49 14.58
C ALA A 23 0.60 -6.24 13.25
N GLN A 24 -0.60 -6.39 12.68
CA GLN A 24 -0.79 -7.15 11.46
C GLN A 24 0.10 -6.51 10.39
N GLU A 25 1.02 -7.28 9.82
CA GLU A 25 1.90 -6.78 8.76
C GLU A 25 1.02 -6.21 7.63
N PRO A 26 1.34 -5.02 7.09
CA PRO A 26 0.52 -4.42 6.05
C PRO A 26 0.44 -5.34 4.83
N LYS A 27 -0.71 -5.36 4.17
CA LYS A 27 -0.95 -6.17 2.97
C LYS A 27 0.02 -5.81 1.84
N SER A 28 0.44 -4.55 1.80
CA SER A 28 1.42 -4.07 0.84
C SER A 28 2.85 -4.53 1.10
N ALA A 29 3.20 -5.03 2.29
CA ALA A 29 4.59 -5.26 2.70
C ALA A 29 5.38 -6.19 1.78
N ALA A 30 4.85 -7.37 1.50
CA ALA A 30 5.50 -8.35 0.65
C ALA A 30 5.64 -7.84 -0.80
N LEU A 31 4.61 -7.16 -1.30
CA LEU A 31 4.58 -6.63 -2.66
C LEU A 31 5.54 -5.45 -2.84
N ALA A 32 5.68 -4.58 -1.84
CA ALA A 32 6.61 -3.45 -1.87
C ALA A 32 8.06 -3.94 -1.96
N LYS A 33 8.41 -4.92 -1.11
CA LYS A 33 9.73 -5.59 -1.13
C LYS A 33 9.98 -6.30 -2.46
N GLU A 34 8.99 -7.05 -2.98
CA GLU A 34 9.08 -7.72 -4.29
C GLU A 34 9.31 -6.69 -5.41
N LEU A 35 8.56 -5.59 -5.42
CA LEU A 35 8.68 -4.57 -6.46
C LEU A 35 10.02 -3.85 -6.41
N ALA A 36 10.50 -3.45 -5.23
CA ALA A 36 11.81 -2.82 -5.08
C ALA A 36 12.95 -3.73 -5.53
N ALA A 37 12.89 -5.03 -5.17
CA ALA A 37 13.85 -6.03 -5.62
C ALA A 37 13.80 -6.21 -7.14
N ALA A 38 12.60 -6.30 -7.72
CA ALA A 38 12.40 -6.46 -9.17
C ALA A 38 12.89 -5.24 -9.97
N LEU A 39 12.62 -4.03 -9.49
CA LEU A 39 13.09 -2.79 -10.11
C LEU A 39 14.63 -2.68 -10.04
N THR A 40 15.22 -3.07 -8.90
CA THR A 40 16.69 -3.15 -8.77
C THR A 40 17.29 -4.13 -9.77
N ALA A 41 16.73 -5.33 -9.87
CA ALA A 41 17.19 -6.35 -10.81
C ALA A 41 17.06 -5.90 -12.27
N ALA A 42 15.96 -5.20 -12.60
CA ALA A 42 15.70 -4.64 -13.92
C ALA A 42 16.48 -3.34 -14.20
N LYS A 43 17.17 -2.77 -13.21
CA LYS A 43 17.83 -1.45 -13.27
C LYS A 43 16.86 -0.34 -13.70
N LEU A 44 15.62 -0.43 -13.26
CA LEU A 44 14.57 0.56 -13.51
C LEU A 44 14.38 1.42 -12.27
N ASP A 45 14.27 2.72 -12.45
CA ASP A 45 13.87 3.65 -11.39
C ASP A 45 12.40 4.05 -11.48
N THR A 46 11.72 3.74 -12.59
CA THR A 46 10.32 4.05 -12.79
C THR A 46 9.63 2.92 -13.55
N ILE A 47 8.41 2.57 -13.14
CA ILE A 47 7.52 1.72 -13.92
C ILE A 47 6.09 2.26 -13.82
N ALA A 48 5.33 2.10 -14.90
CA ALA A 48 3.95 2.53 -14.96
C ALA A 48 3.09 1.54 -15.72
N THR A 49 1.81 1.49 -15.37
CA THR A 49 0.83 0.58 -15.96
C THR A 49 -0.56 1.21 -15.93
N LYS A 50 -1.47 0.63 -16.70
CA LYS A 50 -2.90 0.91 -16.60
C LYS A 50 -3.46 0.24 -15.35
N ASP A 51 -4.33 0.94 -14.64
CA ASP A 51 -4.97 0.42 -13.44
C ASP A 51 -6.15 -0.49 -13.82
N PRO A 52 -6.19 -1.77 -13.39
CA PRO A 52 -7.35 -2.62 -13.62
C PRO A 52 -8.63 -2.10 -12.94
N ALA A 53 -8.54 -1.22 -11.94
CA ALA A 53 -9.69 -0.66 -11.24
C ALA A 53 -10.48 0.38 -12.06
N GLY A 54 -9.96 0.87 -13.19
CA GLY A 54 -10.70 1.84 -14.02
C GLY A 54 -10.09 2.10 -15.39
N ALA A 55 -10.95 2.30 -16.40
CA ALA A 55 -10.55 2.41 -17.81
C ALA A 55 -9.61 3.60 -18.13
N ASP A 56 -9.67 4.68 -17.36
CA ASP A 56 -8.87 5.89 -17.55
C ASP A 56 -7.92 6.16 -16.37
N THR A 57 -7.71 5.14 -15.53
CA THR A 57 -6.86 5.22 -14.35
C THR A 57 -5.51 4.58 -14.66
N PHE A 58 -4.44 5.24 -14.23
CA PHE A 58 -3.08 4.80 -14.42
C PHE A 58 -2.34 4.82 -13.10
N ILE A 59 -1.33 3.96 -13.00
CA ILE A 59 -0.47 3.82 -11.84
C ILE A 59 0.97 3.98 -12.32
N ALA A 60 1.77 4.74 -11.58
CA ALA A 60 3.20 4.80 -11.75
C ALA A 60 3.90 4.78 -10.39
N VAL A 61 5.12 4.26 -10.35
CA VAL A 61 5.99 4.37 -9.18
C VAL A 61 7.33 4.94 -9.60
N LEU A 62 7.83 5.89 -8.81
CA LEU A 62 9.22 6.32 -8.83
C LEU A 62 9.94 5.64 -7.64
N TYR A 63 10.91 4.81 -7.96
CA TYR A 63 11.73 4.06 -7.02
C TYR A 63 13.03 4.80 -6.74
N ILE A 64 13.29 5.08 -5.47
CA ILE A 64 14.56 5.63 -5.00
C ILE A 64 15.32 4.48 -4.29
N PRO A 65 16.40 3.96 -4.89
CA PRO A 65 17.10 2.79 -4.37
C PRO A 65 17.49 2.85 -2.90
N GLY A 66 17.06 1.84 -2.14
CA GLY A 66 17.34 1.70 -0.71
C GLY A 66 16.65 2.73 0.18
N PHE A 67 15.73 3.56 -0.35
CA PHE A 67 15.12 4.63 0.41
C PHE A 67 13.59 4.57 0.42
N GLN A 68 12.92 4.65 -0.73
CA GLN A 68 11.45 4.70 -0.75
C GLN A 68 10.84 4.38 -2.12
N LEU A 69 9.55 4.05 -2.10
CA LEU A 69 8.67 4.01 -3.27
C LEU A 69 7.72 5.20 -3.22
N LEU A 70 7.70 5.99 -4.29
CA LEU A 70 6.77 7.10 -4.49
C LEU A 70 5.74 6.66 -5.53
N THR A 71 4.59 6.20 -5.08
CA THR A 71 3.60 5.54 -5.95
C THR A 71 2.39 6.43 -6.15
N ILE A 72 2.04 6.71 -7.40
CA ILE A 72 0.89 7.52 -7.78
C ILE A 72 -0.11 6.70 -8.57
N GLY A 73 -1.39 6.84 -8.26
CA GLY A 73 -2.51 6.34 -9.04
C GLY A 73 -3.53 7.45 -9.26
N ALA A 74 -3.94 7.69 -10.50
CA ALA A 74 -4.91 8.75 -10.79
C ALA A 74 -5.61 8.53 -12.13
N LYS A 75 -6.74 9.23 -12.33
CA LYS A 75 -7.34 9.36 -13.66
C LYS A 75 -6.59 10.39 -14.48
N TYR A 76 -6.49 10.14 -15.78
CA TYR A 76 -5.86 11.07 -16.72
C TYR A 76 -6.79 11.41 -17.88
N SER A 77 -6.90 12.69 -18.22
CA SER A 77 -7.87 13.19 -19.20
C SER A 77 -7.55 12.81 -20.65
N ALA A 78 -6.29 12.45 -20.94
CA ALA A 78 -5.85 11.98 -22.25
C ALA A 78 -5.29 10.55 -22.15
N PRO A 79 -6.13 9.53 -21.89
CA PRO A 79 -5.67 8.15 -21.61
C PRO A 79 -4.84 7.55 -22.77
N GLN A 80 -5.17 7.89 -24.01
CA GLN A 80 -4.43 7.45 -25.21
C GLN A 80 -2.96 7.87 -25.20
N LEU A 81 -2.65 9.04 -24.61
CA LEU A 81 -1.27 9.51 -24.45
C LEU A 81 -0.49 8.58 -23.51
N LEU A 82 -1.05 8.28 -22.34
CA LEU A 82 -0.38 7.43 -21.36
C LEU A 82 -0.29 5.97 -21.83
N ASP A 83 -1.33 5.46 -22.50
CA ASP A 83 -1.29 4.12 -23.12
C ASP A 83 -0.12 4.02 -24.12
N ALA A 84 0.07 5.03 -24.98
CA ALA A 84 1.18 5.08 -25.93
C ALA A 84 2.55 5.17 -25.23
N ARG A 85 2.68 5.99 -24.18
CA ARG A 85 3.92 6.12 -23.40
C ARG A 85 4.29 4.82 -22.69
N ILE A 86 3.32 4.14 -22.07
CA ILE A 86 3.51 2.83 -21.44
C ILE A 86 3.99 1.81 -22.46
N GLY A 87 3.38 1.76 -23.65
CA GLY A 87 3.81 0.85 -24.73
C GLY A 87 5.24 1.09 -25.21
N LYS A 88 5.71 2.35 -25.14
CA LYS A 88 7.10 2.75 -25.46
C LYS A 88 8.06 2.63 -24.27
N LYS A 89 7.60 2.16 -23.11
CA LYS A 89 8.36 2.11 -21.85
C LYS A 89 8.84 3.50 -21.36
N GLU A 90 8.15 4.58 -21.74
CA GLU A 90 8.38 5.95 -21.29
C GLU A 90 7.78 6.18 -19.88
N TYR A 91 8.08 5.30 -18.92
CA TYR A 91 7.41 5.28 -17.61
C TYR A 91 7.65 6.54 -16.78
N ARG A 92 8.82 7.17 -16.92
CA ARG A 92 9.14 8.44 -16.27
C ARG A 92 8.19 9.56 -16.69
N GLU A 93 7.87 9.63 -17.97
CA GLU A 93 6.94 10.63 -18.49
C GLU A 93 5.52 10.39 -17.96
N VAL A 94 5.10 9.12 -17.85
CA VAL A 94 3.81 8.76 -17.22
C VAL A 94 3.75 9.22 -15.77
N TYR A 95 4.82 9.01 -14.99
CA TYR A 95 4.89 9.48 -13.60
C TYR A 95 4.77 11.01 -13.51
N ILE A 96 5.50 11.75 -14.36
CA ILE A 96 5.47 13.23 -14.41
C ILE A 96 4.07 13.74 -14.79
N ASP A 97 3.46 13.15 -15.81
CA ASP A 97 2.12 13.50 -16.28
C ASP A 97 1.07 13.27 -15.18
N LEU A 98 1.13 12.14 -14.46
CA LEU A 98 0.24 11.87 -13.34
C LEU A 98 0.49 12.81 -12.15
N GLN A 99 1.76 13.12 -11.84
CA GLN A 99 2.09 13.97 -10.71
C GLN A 99 1.62 15.42 -10.90
N SER A 100 1.70 15.92 -12.14
CA SER A 100 1.42 17.32 -12.48
C SER A 100 -0.01 17.58 -12.99
N SER A 101 -0.61 16.61 -13.67
CA SER A 101 -1.80 16.82 -14.52
C SER A 101 -2.86 15.72 -14.34
N ALA A 102 -2.84 15.01 -13.21
CA ALA A 102 -3.93 14.12 -12.83
C ALA A 102 -5.27 14.87 -12.74
N SER A 103 -6.36 14.16 -13.06
CA SER A 103 -7.72 14.70 -12.92
C SER A 103 -7.97 15.08 -11.45
N PRO A 104 -8.52 16.28 -11.17
CA PRO A 104 -8.73 16.76 -9.81
C PRO A 104 -9.51 15.77 -8.94
N GLY A 105 -9.08 15.57 -7.70
CA GLY A 105 -9.74 14.70 -6.72
C GLY A 105 -9.54 13.19 -6.95
N THR A 106 -8.86 12.77 -8.02
CA THR A 106 -8.65 11.35 -8.34
C THR A 106 -7.30 10.79 -7.91
N LYS A 107 -6.37 11.67 -7.53
CA LYS A 107 -5.01 11.31 -7.14
C LYS A 107 -5.01 10.55 -5.82
N VAL A 108 -4.37 9.39 -5.85
CA VAL A 108 -3.85 8.65 -4.70
C VAL A 108 -2.33 8.67 -4.83
N PHE A 109 -1.63 9.23 -3.84
CA PHE A 109 -0.17 9.27 -3.81
C PHE A 109 0.31 8.66 -2.50
N VAL A 110 1.20 7.70 -2.60
CA VAL A 110 1.74 6.92 -1.48
C VAL A 110 3.24 7.14 -1.41
N GLU A 111 3.71 7.51 -0.22
CA GLU A 111 5.12 7.58 0.16
C GLU A 111 5.38 6.42 1.12
N ASP A 112 6.05 5.39 0.62
CA ASP A 112 6.42 4.18 1.36
C ASP A 112 7.94 4.23 1.61
N LEU A 113 8.31 4.69 2.81
CA LEU A 113 9.68 4.80 3.26
C LEU A 113 10.16 3.43 3.74
N GLY A 114 11.31 3.00 3.25
CA GLY A 114 11.84 1.65 3.54
C GLY A 114 11.34 0.59 2.56
N MET A 115 10.29 0.87 1.78
CA MET A 115 9.77 -0.02 0.72
C MET A 115 9.29 -1.35 1.28
N ASP A 116 8.68 -1.27 2.45
CA ASP A 116 8.26 -2.42 3.25
C ASP A 116 6.76 -2.39 3.56
N GLY A 117 6.02 -1.63 2.76
CA GLY A 117 4.58 -1.49 2.83
C GLY A 117 4.15 -0.35 3.75
N LEU A 118 2.89 0.03 3.65
CA LEU A 118 2.34 1.16 4.39
C LEU A 118 2.18 0.80 5.87
N ARG A 119 3.00 1.36 6.75
CA ARG A 119 2.91 1.14 8.20
C ARG A 119 1.95 2.13 8.83
N ALA A 120 1.07 1.64 9.70
CA ALA A 120 0.12 2.50 10.41
C ALA A 120 0.81 3.34 11.49
N LYS A 121 1.94 2.87 11.99
CA LYS A 121 2.61 3.45 13.14
C LYS A 121 4.09 3.56 12.85
N LYS A 122 4.64 4.75 13.13
CA LYS A 122 6.07 4.96 13.14
C LYS A 122 6.70 4.22 14.31
N GLU A 123 7.79 3.51 14.05
CA GLU A 123 8.70 2.99 15.08
C GLU A 123 9.83 3.99 15.37
N ASP A 124 10.46 3.88 16.53
CA ASP A 124 11.58 4.74 16.90
C ASP A 124 12.73 4.63 15.88
N ASN A 125 13.32 5.77 15.53
CA ASN A 125 14.40 5.92 14.56
C ASN A 125 14.08 5.50 13.10
N GLN A 126 12.82 5.28 12.75
CA GLN A 126 12.40 5.08 11.36
C GLN A 126 11.70 6.31 10.78
N GLY A 127 11.68 6.41 9.45
CA GLY A 127 10.78 7.33 8.75
C GLY A 127 9.31 6.98 8.99
N PHE A 128 8.41 7.81 8.49
CA PHE A 128 6.98 7.50 8.49
C PHE A 128 6.45 7.56 7.07
N ASP A 129 5.48 6.70 6.78
CA ASP A 129 4.81 6.68 5.50
C ASP A 129 3.77 7.79 5.40
N ALA A 130 3.33 8.09 4.19
CA ALA A 130 2.23 9.02 3.98
C ALA A 130 1.35 8.60 2.81
N VAL A 131 0.08 9.01 2.88
CA VAL A 131 -0.83 8.93 1.75
C VAL A 131 -1.49 10.29 1.52
N GLU A 132 -1.63 10.68 0.26
CA GLU A 132 -2.50 11.74 -0.17
C GLU A 132 -3.63 11.13 -1.00
N THR A 133 -4.88 11.38 -0.62
CA THR A 133 -6.06 10.96 -1.38
C THR A 133 -6.99 12.15 -1.54
N SER A 134 -7.38 12.44 -2.79
CA SER A 134 -8.28 13.56 -3.11
C SER A 134 -7.80 14.90 -2.53
N GLY A 135 -6.49 15.14 -2.54
CA GLY A 135 -5.86 16.37 -2.02
C GLY A 135 -5.74 16.45 -0.49
N LYS A 136 -6.18 15.42 0.25
CA LYS A 136 -5.97 15.33 1.69
C LYS A 136 -4.80 14.40 1.99
N ARG A 137 -3.79 14.92 2.68
CA ARG A 137 -2.62 14.16 3.13
C ARG A 137 -2.84 13.63 4.56
N THR A 138 -2.41 12.40 4.79
CA THR A 138 -2.31 11.76 6.11
C THR A 138 -0.91 11.17 6.24
N MET A 139 -0.22 11.57 7.30
CA MET A 139 1.12 11.06 7.66
C MET A 139 0.94 9.96 8.69
N PHE A 140 1.58 8.81 8.52
CA PHE A 140 1.46 7.68 9.44
C PHE A 140 2.50 7.74 10.58
N ASP A 141 2.56 8.88 11.26
CA ASP A 141 3.59 9.26 12.24
C ASP A 141 3.18 9.11 13.72
N ASN A 142 2.03 8.45 13.98
CA ASN A 142 1.36 8.36 15.29
C ASN A 142 0.75 9.68 15.81
N GLU A 143 0.77 10.76 15.03
CA GLU A 143 0.34 12.10 15.47
C GLU A 143 -1.03 12.49 14.89
N TRP A 144 -1.99 11.57 14.88
CA TRP A 144 -3.33 11.78 14.33
C TRP A 144 -4.07 13.00 14.92
N ARG A 145 -3.81 13.32 16.21
CA ARG A 145 -4.37 14.51 16.86
C ARG A 145 -3.85 15.81 16.24
N LYS A 146 -2.56 15.88 15.86
CA LYS A 146 -1.98 17.05 15.17
C LYS A 146 -2.56 17.20 13.76
N GLN A 147 -2.99 16.09 13.16
CA GLN A 147 -3.68 16.03 11.86
C GLN A 147 -5.20 16.23 11.96
N GLN A 148 -5.72 16.57 13.14
CA GLN A 148 -7.15 16.83 13.40
C GLN A 148 -8.08 15.65 13.02
N ILE A 149 -7.59 14.41 13.15
CA ILE A 149 -8.38 13.20 12.95
C ILE A 149 -8.37 12.33 14.20
N THR A 150 -9.42 11.52 14.37
CA THR A 150 -9.51 10.57 15.48
C THR A 150 -8.64 9.35 15.19
N GLU A 151 -8.21 8.63 16.24
CA GLU A 151 -7.44 7.38 16.06
C GLU A 151 -8.20 6.33 15.23
N PRO A 152 -9.53 6.10 15.44
CA PRO A 152 -10.27 5.18 14.59
C PRO A 152 -10.30 5.59 13.12
N GLU A 153 -10.46 6.89 12.83
CA GLU A 153 -10.44 7.40 11.45
C GLU A 153 -9.05 7.27 10.83
N TYR A 154 -7.99 7.55 11.59
CA TYR A 154 -6.61 7.34 11.16
C TYR A 154 -6.33 5.88 10.78
N MET A 155 -6.73 4.92 11.63
CA MET A 155 -6.57 3.50 11.35
C MET A 155 -7.40 3.04 10.14
N LYS A 156 -8.58 3.65 9.93
CA LYS A 156 -9.41 3.41 8.75
C LYS A 156 -8.77 3.94 7.46
N ILE A 157 -8.20 5.15 7.50
CA ILE A 157 -7.44 5.73 6.39
C ILE A 157 -6.25 4.83 6.04
N HIS A 158 -5.51 4.39 7.05
CA HIS A 158 -4.39 3.44 6.87
C HIS A 158 -4.85 2.16 6.18
N ALA A 159 -5.87 1.48 6.71
CA ALA A 159 -6.32 0.20 6.15
C ALA A 159 -6.81 0.33 4.70
N ALA A 160 -7.50 1.43 4.37
CA ALA A 160 -7.94 1.71 3.01
C ALA A 160 -6.77 2.02 2.07
N ALA A 161 -5.78 2.79 2.55
CA ALA A 161 -4.60 3.13 1.79
C ALA A 161 -3.70 1.92 1.54
N ASP A 162 -3.49 1.06 2.55
CA ASP A 162 -2.70 -0.18 2.43
C ASP A 162 -3.34 -1.18 1.44
N GLU A 163 -4.66 -1.37 1.51
CA GLU A 163 -5.41 -2.17 0.54
C GLU A 163 -5.21 -1.62 -0.88
N ARG A 164 -5.45 -0.32 -1.08
CA ARG A 164 -5.31 0.30 -2.40
C ARG A 164 -3.87 0.23 -2.90
N TYR A 165 -2.89 0.48 -2.04
CA TYR A 165 -1.48 0.42 -2.39
C TYR A 165 -1.06 -0.99 -2.79
N SER A 166 -1.54 -2.03 -2.08
CA SER A 166 -1.28 -3.43 -2.46
C SER A 166 -1.77 -3.76 -3.88
N GLN A 167 -2.95 -3.26 -4.26
CA GLN A 167 -3.49 -3.44 -5.61
C GLN A 167 -2.63 -2.72 -6.67
N MET A 168 -2.15 -1.52 -6.34
CA MET A 168 -1.26 -0.75 -7.22
C MET A 168 0.08 -1.47 -7.44
N LEU A 169 0.70 -1.95 -6.36
CA LEU A 169 1.95 -2.71 -6.41
C LEU A 169 1.80 -4.00 -7.22
N ALA A 170 0.70 -4.74 -7.02
CA ALA A 170 0.42 -5.95 -7.78
C ALA A 170 0.30 -5.67 -9.29
N ALA A 171 -0.36 -4.57 -9.69
CA ALA A 171 -0.46 -4.17 -11.08
C ALA A 171 0.91 -3.80 -11.69
N LEU A 172 1.74 -3.07 -10.94
CA LEU A 172 3.10 -2.70 -11.38
C LEU A 172 4.01 -3.92 -11.52
N LEU A 173 3.96 -4.86 -10.58
CA LEU A 173 4.66 -6.14 -10.67
C LEU A 173 4.22 -6.94 -11.89
N ALA A 174 2.90 -6.98 -12.17
CA ALA A 174 2.38 -7.64 -13.36
C ALA A 174 2.88 -6.98 -14.66
N GLN A 175 3.05 -5.64 -14.67
CA GLN A 175 3.65 -4.94 -15.81
C GLN A 175 5.13 -5.29 -15.99
N LEU A 176 5.90 -5.36 -14.91
CA LEU A 176 7.32 -5.71 -14.95
C LEU A 176 7.53 -7.12 -15.52
N LYS A 177 6.63 -8.05 -15.19
CA LYS A 177 6.64 -9.44 -15.69
C LYS A 177 6.31 -9.57 -17.19
N LYS A 178 5.71 -8.55 -17.81
CA LYS A 178 5.45 -8.50 -19.27
C LYS A 178 6.61 -7.90 -20.08
N GLY A 179 7.53 -7.22 -19.40
CA GLY A 179 8.53 -6.33 -19.98
C GLY A 179 9.73 -7.02 -20.59
#